data_AF-F4SB66-F1
#
_entry.id   AF-F4SB66-F1
#
_cell.length_a   1.000
_cell.length_b   1.000
_cell.length_c   1.000
_cell.angle_alpha   90.00
_cell.angle_beta   90.00
_cell.angle_gamma   90.00
#
_symmetry.space_group_name_H-M   'P 1'
#
loop_
_entity.id
_entity.type
_entity.pdbx_description
1 polymer ?
#
loop_
_entity_poly.entity_id
_entity_poly.type
_entity_poly.pdbx_seq_one_letter_code
_entity_poly.pdbx_strand_id
1 'polypeptide(L)'
;MVKLAFAENERVLCYHGPLIYEAKVKDWKGDGPSHSKKGIHYWVHYKGWKQSWDEWVPEDRLLKLNEDNLRKQKELNEARRLKDIPEKSIIKDKLGIGSSLDKGKKPEGRGTKRSRDIVIETEEEPSKRPNIRIVIPEPLKLQLVDDWEAVTRKNQVVTLPRNPTVSMIFQEYETYESNSKTSTKSKNLLREVLAGIKVYFDKSLGHSLLYRYERQQYIEIRKRPELENKLMSDIYGAEHLLRLFVNLPEMISHTPMEPDVVVIVREHISDMLE
;
A
#
# COMPACT_ATOMS: atom_id res chain seq x y z
N MET A 1 -17.48 24.12 -36.59
CA MET A 1 -16.53 24.45 -35.50
C MET A 1 -16.68 23.41 -34.41
N VAL A 2 -15.58 22.84 -33.92
CA VAL A 2 -15.61 21.94 -32.75
C VAL A 2 -16.04 22.78 -31.54
N LYS A 3 -17.12 22.39 -30.87
CA LYS A 3 -17.62 23.09 -29.69
C LYS A 3 -16.83 22.60 -28.47
N LEU A 4 -15.87 23.39 -28.01
CA LEU A 4 -15.10 23.11 -26.81
C LEU A 4 -15.94 23.40 -25.57
N ALA A 5 -15.90 22.52 -24.57
CA ALA A 5 -16.56 22.73 -23.30
C ALA A 5 -15.81 23.75 -22.42
N PHE A 6 -14.49 23.88 -22.63
CA PHE A 6 -13.58 24.75 -21.89
C PHE A 6 -12.68 25.53 -22.85
N ALA A 7 -12.44 26.80 -22.53
CA ALA A 7 -11.58 27.68 -23.31
C ALA A 7 -10.11 27.58 -22.88
N GLU A 8 -9.19 27.94 -23.78
CA GLU A 8 -7.79 28.13 -23.42
C GLU A 8 -7.68 29.22 -22.34
N ASN A 9 -6.79 29.01 -21.38
CA ASN A 9 -6.60 29.83 -20.20
C ASN A 9 -7.77 29.87 -19.20
N GLU A 10 -8.84 29.11 -19.41
CA GLU A 10 -9.95 29.00 -18.46
C GLU A 10 -9.50 28.30 -17.17
N ARG A 11 -9.99 28.81 -16.02
CA ARG A 11 -9.80 28.17 -14.71
C ARG A 11 -10.88 27.12 -14.53
N VAL A 12 -10.43 25.90 -14.30
CA VAL A 12 -11.27 24.70 -14.23
C VAL A 12 -10.95 23.91 -12.98
N LEU A 13 -11.85 23.02 -12.62
CA LEU A 13 -11.63 22.00 -11.60
C LEU A 13 -11.31 20.68 -12.32
N CYS A 14 -10.17 20.07 -12.01
CA CYS A 14 -9.69 18.85 -12.67
C CYS A 14 -9.51 17.72 -11.67
N TYR A 15 -10.04 16.54 -11.99
CA TYR A 15 -9.77 15.32 -11.23
C TYR A 15 -8.32 14.87 -11.41
N HIS A 16 -7.62 14.58 -10.32
CA HIS A 16 -6.35 13.86 -10.32
C HIS A 16 -6.39 12.78 -9.23
N GLY A 17 -6.46 11.51 -9.65
CA GLY A 17 -6.85 10.41 -8.78
C GLY A 17 -8.27 10.62 -8.22
N PRO A 18 -8.53 10.36 -6.92
CA PRO A 18 -9.87 10.48 -6.34
C PRO A 18 -10.28 11.92 -5.95
N LEU A 19 -9.41 12.92 -6.15
CA LEU A 19 -9.63 14.29 -5.68
C LEU A 19 -9.72 15.29 -6.84
N ILE A 20 -10.35 16.43 -6.56
CA ILE A 20 -10.53 17.53 -7.50
C ILE A 20 -9.57 18.66 -7.12
N TYR A 21 -8.80 19.16 -8.09
CA TYR A 21 -7.85 20.27 -7.91
C TYR A 21 -8.18 21.43 -8.84
N GLU A 22 -7.79 22.63 -8.44
CA GLU A 22 -7.87 23.80 -9.31
C GLU A 22 -6.78 23.73 -10.39
N ALA A 23 -7.16 23.89 -11.66
CA ALA A 23 -6.25 23.82 -12.80
C ALA A 23 -6.57 24.92 -13.82
N LYS A 24 -5.66 25.12 -14.76
CA LYS A 24 -5.83 26.03 -15.90
C LYS A 24 -5.63 25.25 -17.20
N VAL A 25 -6.57 25.40 -18.13
CA VAL A 25 -6.43 24.85 -19.49
C VAL A 25 -5.36 25.65 -20.23
N LYS A 26 -4.34 24.98 -20.75
CA LYS A 26 -3.25 25.59 -21.52
C LYS A 26 -3.40 25.38 -23.01
N ASP A 27 -3.92 24.24 -23.43
CA ASP A 27 -4.11 23.90 -24.84
C ASP A 27 -5.20 22.82 -24.98
N TRP A 28 -5.67 22.56 -26.20
CA TRP A 28 -6.59 21.48 -26.51
C TRP A 28 -6.23 20.81 -27.84
N LYS A 29 -6.51 19.51 -27.94
CA LYS A 29 -6.33 18.75 -29.18
C LYS A 29 -7.60 17.95 -29.51
N GLY A 30 -7.99 18.02 -30.78
CA GLY A 30 -8.99 17.12 -31.37
C GLY A 30 -8.40 15.74 -31.66
N ASP A 31 -9.25 14.79 -31.99
CA ASP A 31 -8.91 13.36 -32.10
C ASP A 31 -7.64 13.06 -32.93
N GLY A 32 -6.68 12.34 -32.33
CA GLY A 32 -5.59 11.64 -33.04
C GLY A 32 -4.32 11.35 -32.20
N PRO A 33 -3.48 10.36 -32.61
CA PRO A 33 -3.77 8.95 -32.84
C PRO A 33 -3.27 8.06 -31.67
N SER A 34 -3.86 6.87 -31.56
CA SER A 34 -3.38 5.71 -30.79
C SER A 34 -3.44 5.79 -29.24
N HIS A 35 -4.29 4.92 -28.68
CA HIS A 35 -4.34 4.41 -27.29
C HIS A 35 -5.13 5.15 -26.20
N SER A 36 -5.69 6.34 -26.41
CA SER A 36 -6.67 6.95 -25.47
C SER A 36 -8.03 7.11 -26.16
N LYS A 37 -9.12 7.01 -25.40
CA LYS A 37 -10.52 7.09 -25.89
C LYS A 37 -10.69 8.24 -26.90
N LYS A 38 -11.39 7.99 -28.02
CA LYS A 38 -11.73 9.03 -29.01
C LYS A 38 -12.41 10.23 -28.33
N GLY A 39 -11.89 11.44 -28.53
CA GLY A 39 -12.46 12.66 -27.93
C GLY A 39 -11.50 13.84 -27.78
N ILE A 40 -12.05 14.99 -27.40
CA ILE A 40 -11.30 16.22 -27.12
C ILE A 40 -10.47 16.02 -25.85
N HIS A 41 -9.18 16.34 -25.94
CA HIS A 41 -8.28 16.34 -24.79
C HIS A 41 -7.77 17.76 -24.54
N TYR A 42 -7.59 18.10 -23.27
CA TYR A 42 -7.10 19.40 -22.83
C TYR A 42 -5.75 19.22 -22.12
N TRP A 43 -4.78 20.08 -22.43
CA TRP A 43 -3.52 20.17 -21.70
C TRP A 43 -3.75 21.04 -20.48
N VAL A 44 -3.55 20.50 -19.28
CA VAL A 44 -3.89 21.21 -18.03
C VAL A 44 -2.68 21.38 -17.13
N HIS A 45 -2.64 22.53 -16.46
CA HIS A 45 -1.65 22.83 -15.43
C HIS A 45 -2.35 23.03 -14.08
N TYR A 46 -1.95 22.24 -13.09
CA TYR A 46 -2.50 22.31 -11.74
C TYR A 46 -1.92 23.48 -10.95
N LYS A 47 -2.78 24.23 -10.26
CA LYS A 47 -2.37 25.38 -9.45
C LYS A 47 -1.44 24.94 -8.33
N GLY A 48 -0.23 25.49 -8.30
CA GLY A 48 0.78 25.23 -7.27
C GLY A 48 1.60 23.94 -7.48
N TRP A 49 1.46 23.28 -8.63
CA TRP A 49 2.21 22.08 -8.97
C TRP A 49 3.36 22.42 -9.93
N LYS A 50 4.39 21.57 -10.00
CA LYS A 50 5.49 21.74 -10.97
C LYS A 50 4.98 21.43 -12.38
N GLN A 51 5.52 22.11 -13.40
CA GLN A 51 5.14 21.90 -14.82
C GLN A 51 5.36 20.45 -15.30
N SER A 52 6.25 19.69 -14.64
CA SER A 52 6.45 18.26 -14.91
C SER A 52 5.21 17.39 -14.65
N TRP A 53 4.16 17.94 -14.02
CA TRP A 53 2.89 17.29 -13.76
C TRP A 53 1.76 17.72 -14.71
N ASP A 54 2.07 18.57 -15.69
CA ASP A 54 1.11 18.92 -16.72
C ASP A 54 0.79 17.67 -17.56
N GLU A 55 -0.48 17.47 -17.88
CA GLU A 55 -0.94 16.26 -18.56
C GLU A 55 -2.07 16.56 -19.55
N TRP A 56 -2.24 15.68 -20.54
CA TRP A 56 -3.40 15.67 -21.43
C TRP A 56 -4.54 14.93 -20.75
N VAL A 57 -5.64 15.61 -20.47
CA VAL A 57 -6.81 15.02 -19.82
C VAL A 57 -8.03 15.03 -20.76
N PRO A 58 -8.84 13.97 -20.77
CA PRO A 58 -10.15 13.96 -21.42
C PRO A 58 -11.12 14.96 -20.74
N GLU A 59 -12.17 15.34 -21.47
CA GLU A 59 -13.20 16.29 -21.01
C GLU A 59 -13.92 15.85 -19.73
N ASP A 60 -14.10 14.55 -19.52
CA ASP A 60 -14.78 13.97 -18.34
C ASP A 60 -14.05 14.19 -17.01
N ARG A 61 -12.74 14.48 -17.05
CA ARG A 61 -11.94 14.86 -15.87
C ARG A 61 -12.07 16.34 -15.52
N LEU A 62 -12.68 17.16 -16.36
CA LEU A 62 -12.81 18.61 -16.18
C LEU A 62 -14.21 19.02 -15.75
N LEU A 63 -14.26 19.97 -14.83
CA LEU A 63 -15.46 20.54 -14.25
C LEU A 63 -15.37 22.06 -14.31
N LYS A 64 -16.49 22.72 -14.58
CA LYS A 64 -16.58 24.17 -14.50
C LYS A 64 -16.44 24.63 -13.05
N LEU A 65 -15.85 25.80 -12.88
CA LEU A 65 -15.72 26.46 -11.58
C LEU A 65 -17.08 27.03 -11.15
N ASN A 66 -17.94 26.19 -10.56
CA ASN A 66 -19.24 26.58 -10.01
C ASN A 66 -19.38 26.11 -8.54
N GLU A 67 -20.42 26.59 -7.85
CA GLU A 67 -20.63 26.32 -6.43
C GLU A 67 -20.85 24.83 -6.13
N ASP A 68 -21.57 24.11 -6.99
CA ASP A 68 -21.83 22.67 -6.81
C ASP A 68 -20.54 21.85 -6.91
N ASN A 69 -19.67 22.14 -7.89
CA ASN A 69 -18.39 21.43 -8.05
C ASN A 69 -17.40 21.80 -6.94
N LEU A 70 -17.46 23.04 -6.42
CA LEU A 70 -16.72 23.45 -5.22
C LEU A 70 -17.22 22.72 -3.96
N ARG A 71 -18.53 22.48 -3.83
CA ARG A 71 -19.10 21.65 -2.75
C ARG A 71 -18.59 20.22 -2.86
N LYS A 72 -18.60 19.64 -4.06
CA LYS A 72 -18.07 18.29 -4.33
C LYS A 72 -16.58 18.16 -3.98
N GLN A 73 -15.78 19.19 -4.30
CA GLN A 73 -14.36 19.23 -3.92
C GLN A 73 -14.18 19.24 -2.39
N LYS A 74 -14.99 20.03 -1.66
CA LYS A 74 -14.94 20.09 -0.20
C LYS A 74 -15.32 18.75 0.44
N GLU A 75 -16.40 18.13 -0.02
CA GLU A 75 -16.89 16.85 0.49
C GLU A 75 -15.85 15.72 0.34
N LEU A 76 -15.20 15.62 -0.83
CA LEU A 76 -14.15 14.63 -1.07
C LEU A 76 -12.92 14.82 -0.16
N ASN A 77 -12.54 16.07 0.12
CA ASN A 77 -11.43 16.36 1.03
C ASN A 77 -11.78 16.03 2.49
N GLU A 78 -13.01 16.27 2.93
CA GLU A 78 -13.48 15.94 4.28
C GLU A 78 -13.58 14.42 4.49
N ALA A 79 -14.13 13.70 3.51
CA ALA A 79 -14.21 12.25 3.54
C ALA A 79 -12.82 11.57 3.64
N ARG A 80 -11.79 12.17 3.03
CA ARG A 80 -10.40 11.70 3.19
C ARG A 80 -9.92 11.88 4.63
N ARG A 81 -10.12 13.07 5.20
CA ARG A 81 -9.67 13.43 6.54
C ARG A 81 -10.29 12.56 7.64
N LEU A 82 -11.56 12.15 7.49
CA LEU A 82 -12.22 11.26 8.45
C LEU A 82 -11.66 9.83 8.44
N LYS A 83 -11.07 9.36 7.33
CA LYS A 83 -10.43 8.03 7.25
C LYS A 83 -9.05 7.97 7.91
N ASP A 84 -8.53 9.10 8.38
CA ASP A 84 -7.16 9.25 8.88
C ASP A 84 -7.04 9.38 10.40
N ILE A 85 -8.15 9.30 11.13
CA ILE A 85 -8.18 9.46 12.59
C ILE A 85 -7.95 8.08 13.26
N PRO A 86 -6.89 7.88 14.07
CA PRO A 86 -6.68 6.66 14.83
C PRO A 86 -7.58 6.60 16.08
N GLU A 87 -8.10 5.42 16.40
CA GLU A 87 -9.15 5.10 17.39
C GLU A 87 -8.81 5.33 18.89
N LYS A 88 -7.70 6.00 19.24
CA LYS A 88 -7.18 6.08 20.63
C LYS A 88 -7.68 7.27 21.49
N SER A 89 -8.63 8.09 21.03
CA SER A 89 -8.99 9.36 21.70
C SER A 89 -10.29 9.35 22.53
N ILE A 90 -10.99 8.22 22.68
CA ILE A 90 -12.36 8.20 23.22
C ILE A 90 -12.45 8.20 24.77
N ILE A 91 -11.37 7.99 25.53
CA ILE A 91 -11.48 7.71 26.98
C ILE A 91 -11.30 8.93 27.91
N LYS A 92 -10.87 10.11 27.45
CA LYS A 92 -10.50 11.22 28.36
C LYS A 92 -11.59 12.26 28.73
N ASP A 93 -12.78 12.22 28.13
CA ASP A 93 -13.80 13.28 28.29
C ASP A 93 -14.93 12.97 29.29
N LYS A 94 -14.65 12.21 30.37
CA LYS A 94 -15.66 11.87 31.41
C LYS A 94 -15.61 12.71 32.70
N LEU A 95 -14.89 13.82 32.76
CA LEU A 95 -14.92 14.73 33.93
C LEU A 95 -15.12 16.18 33.46
N GLY A 96 -16.39 16.60 33.38
CA GLY A 96 -16.78 17.94 32.99
C GLY A 96 -16.79 18.93 34.15
N ILE A 97 -16.24 20.13 33.91
CA ILE A 97 -16.68 21.41 34.48
C ILE A 97 -16.54 22.46 33.37
N GLY A 98 -17.65 23.09 32.98
CA GLY A 98 -17.73 24.26 32.09
C GLY A 98 -17.28 25.55 32.81
N SER A 99 -17.06 26.67 32.15
CA SER A 99 -17.95 27.24 31.15
C SER A 99 -17.28 28.27 30.22
N SER A 100 -17.78 28.25 28.99
CA SER A 100 -18.20 29.37 28.14
C SER A 100 -17.20 30.21 27.31
N LEU A 101 -17.29 29.95 26.00
CA LEU A 101 -17.46 30.84 24.83
C LEU A 101 -16.47 32.01 24.65
N ASP A 102 -15.86 32.24 23.48
CA ASP A 102 -16.48 32.31 22.17
C ASP A 102 -15.47 32.06 21.02
N LYS A 103 -15.99 31.37 20.00
CA LYS A 103 -15.67 31.37 18.56
C LYS A 103 -14.22 31.42 18.05
N GLY A 104 -13.90 30.36 17.31
CA GLY A 104 -13.06 30.47 16.12
C GLY A 104 -12.53 29.13 15.62
N LYS A 105 -13.40 28.34 14.97
CA LYS A 105 -13.15 27.00 14.40
C LYS A 105 -11.72 26.76 13.87
N LYS A 106 -10.97 25.94 14.59
CA LYS A 106 -9.94 25.01 14.06
C LYS A 106 -10.61 23.91 13.19
N PRO A 107 -9.90 22.98 12.48
CA PRO A 107 -8.49 22.63 12.68
C PRO A 107 -7.64 22.32 11.41
N GLU A 108 -6.34 22.20 11.68
CA GLU A 108 -5.33 21.42 10.96
C GLU A 108 -5.73 19.95 10.75
N GLY A 109 -5.07 19.26 9.79
CA GLY A 109 -4.89 17.81 9.87
C GLY A 109 -4.74 17.07 8.54
N ARG A 110 -3.51 16.55 8.30
CA ARG A 110 -3.15 15.13 7.99
C ARG A 110 -4.31 14.17 7.66
N GLY A 111 -4.17 13.10 6.88
CA GLY A 111 -3.27 12.67 5.81
C GLY A 111 -4.28 12.41 4.68
N THR A 112 -4.50 11.27 4.05
CA THR A 112 -3.77 10.04 3.80
C THR A 112 -4.35 9.49 2.48
N LYS A 113 -3.44 8.96 1.68
CA LYS A 113 -3.55 7.93 0.63
C LYS A 113 -4.85 7.10 0.66
N ARG A 114 -5.45 6.61 -0.43
CA ARG A 114 -5.07 6.40 -1.85
C ARG A 114 -6.30 5.81 -2.57
N SER A 115 -6.40 6.07 -3.88
CA SER A 115 -6.86 5.19 -4.97
C SER A 115 -8.24 4.50 -4.95
N ARG A 116 -8.92 4.47 -6.11
CA ARG A 116 -9.29 3.21 -6.77
C ARG A 116 -9.84 3.39 -8.19
N ASP A 117 -9.18 2.67 -9.10
CA ASP A 117 -9.51 2.39 -10.49
C ASP A 117 -10.73 1.45 -10.61
N ILE A 118 -11.73 1.81 -11.43
CA ILE A 118 -12.16 1.15 -12.68
C ILE A 118 -11.61 -0.28 -12.85
N VAL A 119 -12.53 -1.24 -13.00
CA VAL A 119 -12.23 -2.52 -13.63
C VAL A 119 -13.29 -2.79 -14.69
N ILE A 120 -12.88 -3.00 -15.93
CA ILE A 120 -13.68 -3.64 -16.98
C ILE A 120 -12.73 -4.58 -17.75
N GLU A 121 -12.32 -5.65 -17.08
CA GLU A 121 -12.51 -6.99 -17.62
C GLU A 121 -13.85 -7.46 -17.00
N THR A 122 -14.62 -8.34 -17.63
CA THR A 122 -15.92 -8.78 -17.08
C THR A 122 -15.72 -9.53 -15.76
N GLU A 123 -15.58 -8.80 -14.65
CA GLU A 123 -15.31 -9.32 -13.32
C GLU A 123 -16.61 -9.29 -12.52
N GLU A 124 -16.99 -10.46 -12.02
CA GLU A 124 -17.94 -10.61 -10.92
C GLU A 124 -17.70 -9.49 -9.90
N GLU A 125 -18.79 -8.83 -9.44
CA GLU A 125 -18.73 -7.72 -8.48
C GLU A 125 -17.54 -7.89 -7.54
N PRO A 126 -16.62 -6.90 -7.42
CA PRO A 126 -15.37 -7.06 -6.68
C PRO A 126 -15.72 -7.49 -5.27
N SER A 127 -15.67 -8.80 -5.08
CA SER A 127 -16.30 -9.49 -3.97
C SER A 127 -15.49 -9.09 -2.77
N LYS A 128 -15.99 -8.10 -2.00
CA LYS A 128 -15.45 -7.57 -0.73
C LYS A 128 -14.02 -8.08 -0.46
N ARG A 129 -13.04 -7.65 -1.29
CA ARG A 129 -11.73 -8.31 -1.29
C ARG A 129 -11.14 -8.20 0.12
N PRO A 130 -10.84 -9.32 0.80
CA PRO A 130 -10.41 -9.28 2.19
C PRO A 130 -9.07 -8.54 2.26
N ASN A 131 -9.08 -7.33 2.81
CA ASN A 131 -7.88 -6.54 2.99
C ASN A 131 -7.27 -6.88 4.36
N ILE A 132 -6.23 -7.69 4.37
CA ILE A 132 -5.53 -8.08 5.59
C ILE A 132 -4.66 -6.91 6.04
N ARG A 133 -5.00 -6.26 7.15
CA ARG A 133 -4.12 -5.26 7.76
C ARG A 133 -3.23 -5.92 8.81
N ILE A 134 -2.00 -6.24 8.43
CA ILE A 134 -0.96 -6.72 9.34
C ILE A 134 -0.33 -5.48 10.02
N VAL A 135 -0.32 -5.47 11.35
CA VAL A 135 0.26 -4.37 12.13
C VAL A 135 1.67 -4.79 12.52
N ILE A 136 2.68 -4.10 11.97
CA ILE A 136 4.08 -4.34 12.35
C ILE A 136 4.37 -3.60 13.67
N PRO A 137 4.91 -4.27 14.71
CA PRO A 137 5.36 -3.63 15.94
C PRO A 137 6.41 -2.54 15.70
N GLU A 138 6.43 -1.52 16.57
CA GLU A 138 7.30 -0.35 16.41
C GLU A 138 8.80 -0.69 16.37
N PRO A 139 9.34 -1.60 17.21
CA PRO A 139 10.75 -1.99 17.13
C PRO A 139 11.12 -2.58 15.76
N LEU A 140 10.22 -3.37 15.16
CA LEU A 140 10.43 -3.97 13.84
C LEU A 140 10.31 -2.95 12.71
N LYS A 141 9.51 -1.88 12.88
CA LYS A 141 9.50 -0.78 11.91
C LYS A 141 10.83 -0.03 11.89
N LEU A 142 11.44 0.20 13.05
CA LEU A 142 12.76 0.82 13.11
C LEU A 142 13.79 -0.04 12.38
N GLN A 143 13.76 -1.35 12.62
CA GLN A 143 14.62 -2.29 11.91
C GLN A 143 14.43 -2.26 10.39
N LEU A 144 13.19 -2.13 9.90
CA LEU A 144 12.90 -1.97 8.47
C LEU A 144 13.45 -0.66 7.88
N VAL A 145 13.43 0.43 8.65
CA VAL A 145 13.98 1.72 8.22
C VAL A 145 15.51 1.64 8.15
N ASP A 146 16.13 1.03 9.14
CA ASP A 146 17.59 0.84 9.20
C ASP A 146 18.08 -0.09 8.09
N ASP A 147 17.38 -1.20 7.84
CA ASP A 147 17.65 -2.13 6.73
C ASP A 147 17.51 -1.42 5.37
N TRP A 148 16.44 -0.65 5.17
CA TRP A 148 16.27 0.13 3.94
C TRP A 148 17.40 1.14 3.72
N GLU A 149 17.84 1.84 4.78
CA GLU A 149 18.95 2.78 4.70
C GLU A 149 20.28 2.07 4.40
N ALA A 150 20.56 0.94 5.07
CA ALA A 150 21.77 0.16 4.87
C ALA A 150 21.90 -0.30 3.41
N VAL A 151 20.83 -0.86 2.84
CA VAL A 151 20.85 -1.36 1.47
C VAL A 151 20.82 -0.23 0.43
N THR A 152 19.96 0.77 0.62
CA THR A 152 19.71 1.78 -0.43
C THR A 152 20.69 2.95 -0.39
N ARG A 153 21.14 3.38 0.79
CA ARG A 153 22.03 4.55 0.94
C ARG A 153 23.48 4.14 1.16
N LYS A 154 23.73 3.11 1.96
CA LYS A 154 25.09 2.66 2.33
C LYS A 154 25.61 1.55 1.41
N ASN A 155 24.78 1.05 0.49
CA ASN A 155 25.10 -0.05 -0.44
C ASN A 155 25.66 -1.29 0.29
N GLN A 156 25.09 -1.59 1.46
CA GLN A 156 25.43 -2.76 2.25
C GLN A 156 24.42 -3.87 1.96
N VAL A 157 24.91 -5.05 1.64
CA VAL A 157 24.08 -6.24 1.42
C VAL A 157 24.35 -7.25 2.53
N VAL A 158 23.29 -7.94 2.96
CA VAL A 158 23.42 -8.94 4.02
C VAL A 158 24.22 -10.14 3.52
N THR A 159 25.07 -10.73 4.36
CA THR A 159 25.86 -11.91 3.98
C THR A 159 24.97 -13.15 3.83
N LEU A 160 25.10 -13.87 2.71
CA LEU A 160 24.36 -15.10 2.43
C LEU A 160 25.31 -16.30 2.29
N PRO A 161 24.94 -17.50 2.77
CA PRO A 161 23.70 -17.84 3.48
C PRO A 161 23.63 -17.24 4.89
N ARG A 162 22.41 -16.92 5.36
CA ARG A 162 22.19 -16.42 6.72
C ARG A 162 22.19 -17.54 7.76
N ASN A 163 22.49 -17.15 8.99
CA ASN A 163 22.30 -17.93 10.19
C ASN A 163 21.74 -16.99 11.28
N PRO A 164 20.53 -17.25 11.82
CA PRO A 164 19.57 -18.28 11.40
C PRO A 164 18.93 -17.99 10.02
N THR A 165 18.44 -19.04 9.35
CA THR A 165 17.66 -18.94 8.10
C THR A 165 16.16 -18.82 8.38
N VAL A 166 15.35 -18.43 7.40
CA VAL A 166 13.88 -18.38 7.55
C VAL A 166 13.31 -19.75 7.96
N SER A 167 13.80 -20.84 7.37
CA SER A 167 13.40 -22.19 7.77
C SER A 167 13.70 -22.49 9.23
N MET A 168 14.86 -22.07 9.73
CA MET A 168 15.24 -22.25 11.14
C MET A 168 14.36 -21.40 12.05
N ILE A 169 14.09 -20.15 11.69
CA ILE A 169 13.20 -19.25 12.45
C ILE A 169 11.80 -19.87 12.59
N PHE A 170 11.25 -20.44 11.52
CA PHE A 170 9.94 -21.10 11.59
C PHE A 170 9.95 -22.36 12.44
N GLN A 171 11.03 -23.15 12.41
CA GLN A 171 11.18 -24.33 13.28
C GLN A 171 11.30 -23.94 14.77
N GLU A 172 12.06 -22.88 15.06
CA GLU A 172 12.18 -22.33 16.42
C GLU A 172 10.82 -21.85 16.93
N TYR A 173 10.07 -21.13 16.09
CA TYR A 173 8.72 -20.65 16.44
C TYR A 173 7.72 -21.81 16.63
N GLU A 174 7.75 -22.83 15.77
CA GLU A 174 6.92 -24.03 15.92
C GLU A 174 7.24 -24.77 17.24
N THR A 175 8.51 -24.81 17.64
CA THR A 175 8.95 -25.41 18.91
C THR A 175 8.49 -24.58 20.10
N TYR A 176 8.57 -23.26 20.01
CA TYR A 176 8.09 -22.33 21.04
C TYR A 176 6.58 -22.51 21.29
N GLU A 177 5.77 -22.50 20.23
CA GLU A 177 4.32 -22.71 20.32
C GLU A 177 3.94 -24.14 20.72
N SER A 178 4.76 -25.13 20.36
CA SER A 178 4.56 -26.52 20.80
C SER A 178 4.70 -26.68 22.31
N ASN A 179 5.57 -25.90 22.94
CA ASN A 179 5.75 -25.88 24.40
C ASN A 179 4.67 -25.06 25.13
N SER A 180 3.95 -24.20 24.41
CA SER A 180 2.80 -23.47 24.95
C SER A 180 1.60 -24.40 25.19
N LYS A 181 0.73 -24.02 26.14
CA LYS A 181 -0.52 -24.75 26.50
C LYS A 181 -1.62 -24.63 25.43
N THR A 182 -1.25 -24.37 24.19
CA THR A 182 -2.16 -24.17 23.07
C THR A 182 -2.79 -25.50 22.62
N SER A 183 -4.04 -25.45 22.17
CA SER A 183 -4.79 -26.61 21.66
C SER A 183 -4.10 -27.25 20.44
N THR A 184 -4.15 -28.58 20.33
CA THR A 184 -3.59 -29.34 19.18
C THR A 184 -4.10 -28.85 17.84
N LYS A 185 -5.36 -28.40 17.76
CA LYS A 185 -5.93 -27.82 16.53
C LYS A 185 -5.21 -26.53 16.11
N SER A 186 -4.87 -25.67 17.07
CA SER A 186 -4.14 -24.42 16.82
C SER A 186 -2.72 -24.68 16.35
N LYS A 187 -2.08 -25.75 16.86
CA LYS A 187 -0.72 -26.14 16.45
C LYS A 187 -0.67 -26.62 15.00
N ASN A 188 -1.64 -27.42 14.58
CA ASN A 188 -1.75 -27.86 13.19
C ASN A 188 -2.01 -26.66 12.25
N LEU A 189 -2.90 -25.76 12.65
CA LEU A 189 -3.22 -24.55 11.91
C LEU A 189 -1.99 -23.63 11.76
N LEU A 190 -1.25 -23.42 12.84
CA LEU A 190 0.01 -22.69 12.80
C LEU A 190 0.98 -23.30 11.79
N ARG A 191 1.16 -24.62 11.80
CA ARG A 191 2.05 -25.31 10.86
C ARG A 191 1.63 -25.10 9.41
N GLU A 192 0.33 -25.12 9.12
CA GLU A 192 -0.20 -24.82 7.78
C GLU A 192 0.06 -23.36 7.38
N VAL A 193 -0.13 -22.42 8.31
CA VAL A 193 0.15 -21.00 8.08
C VAL A 193 1.64 -20.77 7.80
N LEU A 194 2.54 -21.32 8.61
CA LEU A 194 3.99 -21.20 8.42
C LEU A 194 4.45 -21.84 7.10
N ALA A 195 3.90 -23.00 6.73
CA ALA A 195 4.16 -23.62 5.44
C ALA A 195 3.71 -22.73 4.28
N GLY A 196 2.53 -22.09 4.39
CA GLY A 196 2.04 -21.11 3.43
C GLY A 196 2.97 -19.91 3.29
N ILE A 197 3.37 -19.29 4.41
CA ILE A 197 4.28 -18.14 4.42
C ILE A 197 5.63 -18.52 3.80
N LYS A 198 6.16 -19.73 4.09
CA LYS A 198 7.39 -20.24 3.48
C LYS A 198 7.28 -20.31 1.95
N VAL A 199 6.18 -20.86 1.42
CA VAL A 199 5.92 -20.91 -0.03
C VAL A 199 5.81 -19.50 -0.62
N TYR A 200 5.13 -18.57 0.06
CA TYR A 200 5.06 -17.18 -0.36
C TYR A 200 6.43 -16.53 -0.41
N PHE A 201 7.26 -16.74 0.62
CA PHE A 201 8.62 -16.23 0.67
C PHE A 201 9.45 -16.73 -0.51
N ASP A 202 9.46 -18.05 -0.74
CA ASP A 202 10.24 -18.67 -1.80
C ASP A 202 9.86 -18.17 -3.20
N LYS A 203 8.56 -17.95 -3.44
CA LYS A 203 8.06 -17.45 -4.73
C LYS A 203 8.23 -15.94 -4.90
N SER A 204 8.15 -15.16 -3.83
CA SER A 204 8.13 -13.69 -3.91
C SER A 204 9.49 -13.04 -3.77
N LEU A 205 10.46 -13.69 -3.11
CA LEU A 205 11.75 -13.09 -2.80
C LEU A 205 12.39 -12.45 -4.03
N GLY A 206 12.58 -13.24 -5.09
CA GLY A 206 13.20 -12.79 -6.33
C GLY A 206 12.38 -11.78 -7.12
N HIS A 207 11.09 -11.60 -6.83
CA HIS A 207 10.23 -10.66 -7.54
C HIS A 207 10.09 -9.32 -6.81
N SER A 208 9.71 -9.35 -5.52
CA SER A 208 9.25 -8.16 -4.78
C SER A 208 10.01 -7.83 -3.50
N LEU A 209 10.79 -8.75 -2.91
CA LEU A 209 11.39 -8.52 -1.58
C LEU A 209 12.82 -7.95 -1.61
N LEU A 210 13.50 -8.02 -2.77
CA LEU A 210 14.86 -7.54 -2.93
C LEU A 210 14.91 -6.11 -3.46
N TYR A 211 15.70 -5.27 -2.80
CA TYR A 211 16.04 -3.94 -3.29
C TYR A 211 16.97 -4.03 -4.50
N ARG A 212 17.08 -2.91 -5.24
CA ARG A 212 17.89 -2.82 -6.47
C ARG A 212 19.33 -3.31 -6.27
N TYR A 213 19.95 -2.96 -5.15
CA TYR A 213 21.36 -3.29 -4.88
C TYR A 213 21.58 -4.76 -4.46
N GLU A 214 20.55 -5.46 -4.00
CA GLU A 214 20.65 -6.90 -3.66
C GLU A 214 20.45 -7.81 -4.88
N ARG A 215 19.96 -7.28 -6.00
CA ARG A 215 19.68 -8.08 -7.22
C ARG A 215 20.92 -8.76 -7.77
N GLN A 216 22.06 -8.09 -7.72
CA GLN A 216 23.32 -8.65 -8.19
C GLN A 216 23.74 -9.85 -7.32
N GLN A 217 23.63 -9.70 -6.00
CA GLN A 217 23.89 -10.78 -5.04
C GLN A 217 22.96 -11.98 -5.28
N TYR A 218 21.67 -11.75 -5.53
CA TYR A 218 20.72 -12.83 -5.84
C TYR A 218 21.12 -13.64 -7.08
N ILE A 219 21.54 -12.96 -8.16
CA ILE A 219 22.00 -13.62 -9.39
C ILE A 219 23.25 -14.47 -9.11
N GLU A 220 24.19 -13.95 -8.32
CA GLU A 220 25.41 -14.67 -7.95
C GLU A 220 25.12 -15.91 -7.11
N ILE A 221 24.21 -15.81 -6.13
CA ILE A 221 23.78 -16.93 -5.31
C ILE A 221 23.12 -18.02 -6.16
N ARG A 222 22.27 -17.65 -7.13
CA ARG A 222 21.63 -18.60 -8.04
C ARG A 222 22.60 -19.31 -8.98
N LYS A 223 23.76 -18.73 -9.25
CA LYS A 223 24.83 -19.36 -10.06
C LYS A 223 25.69 -20.34 -9.26
N ARG A 224 25.61 -20.34 -7.94
CA ARG A 224 26.40 -21.25 -7.11
C ARG A 224 25.77 -22.65 -7.12
N PRO A 225 26.47 -23.69 -7.59
CA PRO A 225 25.91 -25.04 -7.71
C PRO A 225 25.52 -25.64 -6.35
N GLU A 226 26.20 -25.25 -5.26
CA GLU A 226 25.88 -25.69 -3.89
C GLU A 226 24.53 -25.19 -3.37
N LEU A 227 24.01 -24.10 -3.95
CA LEU A 227 22.80 -23.41 -3.51
C LEU A 227 21.69 -23.43 -4.57
N GLU A 228 21.96 -24.00 -5.75
CA GLU A 228 21.02 -24.05 -6.87
C GLU A 228 19.73 -24.81 -6.50
N ASN A 229 19.88 -25.92 -5.77
CA ASN A 229 18.77 -26.78 -5.34
C ASN A 229 18.13 -26.35 -4.01
N LYS A 230 18.65 -25.29 -3.36
CA LYS A 230 18.10 -24.84 -2.08
C LYS A 230 16.97 -23.83 -2.29
N LEU A 231 15.97 -23.90 -1.42
CA LEU A 231 14.91 -22.91 -1.36
C LEU A 231 15.46 -21.59 -0.82
N MET A 232 14.77 -20.49 -1.13
CA MET A 232 15.22 -19.17 -0.69
C MET A 232 15.10 -19.03 0.83
N SER A 233 14.09 -19.67 1.42
CA SER A 233 13.88 -19.83 2.84
C SER A 233 15.05 -20.50 3.58
N ASP A 234 15.88 -21.29 2.89
CA ASP A 234 17.07 -21.94 3.45
C ASP A 234 18.36 -21.14 3.25
N ILE A 235 18.28 -19.96 2.62
CA ILE A 235 19.45 -19.11 2.31
C ILE A 235 19.31 -17.74 3.00
N TYR A 236 18.11 -17.17 2.98
CA TYR A 236 17.83 -15.83 3.50
C TYR A 236 17.41 -15.88 4.96
N GLY A 237 17.43 -14.71 5.62
CA GLY A 237 17.20 -14.56 7.06
C GLY A 237 15.97 -13.71 7.41
N ALA A 238 15.96 -13.25 8.67
CA ALA A 238 14.86 -12.49 9.26
C ALA A 238 14.62 -11.15 8.56
N GLU A 239 15.65 -10.52 8.00
CA GLU A 239 15.57 -9.20 7.36
C GLU A 239 14.60 -9.25 6.17
N HIS A 240 14.79 -10.22 5.28
CA HIS A 240 13.93 -10.43 4.12
C HIS A 240 12.56 -10.98 4.50
N LEU A 241 12.48 -11.80 5.55
CA LEU A 241 11.21 -12.29 6.08
C LEU A 241 10.34 -11.14 6.59
N LEU A 242 10.93 -10.16 7.27
CA LEU A 242 10.20 -8.99 7.76
C LEU A 242 9.64 -8.15 6.60
N ARG A 243 10.37 -8.03 5.49
CA ARG A 243 9.88 -7.39 4.26
C ARG A 243 8.69 -8.14 3.65
N LEU A 244 8.65 -9.48 3.76
CA LEU A 244 7.49 -10.24 3.32
C LEU A 244 6.24 -9.79 4.08
N PHE A 245 6.27 -9.65 5.41
CA PHE A 245 5.08 -9.25 6.17
C PHE A 245 4.52 -7.87 5.81
N VAL A 246 5.36 -6.98 5.30
CA VAL A 246 4.93 -5.67 4.78
C VAL A 246 4.20 -5.81 3.43
N ASN A 247 4.68 -6.70 2.56
CA ASN A 247 4.14 -6.88 1.20
C ASN A 247 3.04 -7.95 1.11
N LEU A 248 2.94 -8.83 2.12
CA LEU A 248 2.02 -9.95 2.15
C LEU A 248 0.54 -9.54 2.04
N PRO A 249 0.07 -8.44 2.66
CA PRO A 249 -1.30 -7.93 2.46
C PRO A 249 -1.67 -7.69 1.01
N GLU A 250 -0.75 -7.10 0.24
CA GLU A 250 -0.96 -6.82 -1.18
C GLU A 250 -1.04 -8.13 -1.96
N MET A 251 -0.13 -9.08 -1.68
CA MET A 251 -0.11 -10.39 -2.33
C MET A 251 -1.36 -11.22 -2.04
N ILE A 252 -1.84 -11.24 -0.80
CA ILE A 252 -3.03 -12.00 -0.41
C ILE A 252 -4.31 -11.37 -0.98
N SER A 253 -4.33 -10.06 -1.24
CA SER A 253 -5.51 -9.38 -1.81
C SER A 253 -5.90 -9.87 -3.21
N HIS A 254 -4.97 -10.55 -3.90
CA HIS A 254 -5.19 -11.18 -5.21
C HIS A 254 -5.56 -12.67 -5.12
N THR A 255 -5.53 -13.27 -3.92
CA THR A 255 -5.86 -14.69 -3.71
C THR A 255 -7.25 -14.79 -3.07
N PRO A 256 -8.20 -15.54 -3.67
CA PRO A 256 -9.49 -15.76 -3.04
C PRO A 256 -9.30 -16.63 -1.80
N MET A 257 -9.61 -16.07 -0.63
CA MET A 257 -9.55 -16.76 0.67
C MET A 257 -10.84 -16.51 1.44
N GLU A 258 -11.26 -17.49 2.24
CA GLU A 258 -12.40 -17.35 3.13
C GLU A 258 -12.11 -16.30 4.23
N PRO A 259 -13.08 -15.43 4.59
CA PRO A 259 -12.86 -14.36 5.57
C PRO A 259 -12.34 -14.85 6.92
N ASP A 260 -12.78 -16.02 7.37
CA ASP A 260 -12.37 -16.59 8.66
C ASP A 260 -10.91 -17.05 8.64
N VAL A 261 -10.46 -17.65 7.53
CA VAL A 261 -9.06 -18.05 7.32
C VAL A 261 -8.14 -16.83 7.29
N VAL A 262 -8.62 -15.72 6.72
CA VAL A 262 -7.87 -14.46 6.69
C VAL A 262 -7.63 -13.90 8.09
N VAL A 263 -8.63 -13.98 8.98
CA VAL A 263 -8.50 -13.54 10.37
C VAL A 263 -7.48 -14.41 11.10
N ILE A 264 -7.59 -15.73 10.97
CA ILE A 264 -6.65 -16.70 11.56
C ILE A 264 -5.20 -16.44 11.12
N VAL A 265 -4.98 -16.25 9.81
CA VAL A 265 -3.64 -15.98 9.27
C VAL A 265 -3.10 -14.68 9.84
N ARG A 266 -3.94 -13.65 9.95
CA ARG A 266 -3.56 -12.36 10.53
C ARG A 266 -3.17 -12.48 12.01
N GLU A 267 -3.95 -13.23 12.80
CA GLU A 267 -3.68 -13.47 14.22
C GLU A 267 -2.34 -14.16 14.41
N HIS A 268 -2.13 -15.31 13.74
CA HIS A 268 -0.86 -16.04 13.85
C HIS A 268 0.36 -15.24 13.36
N ILE A 269 0.20 -14.40 12.34
CA ILE A 269 1.28 -13.50 11.91
C ILE A 269 1.53 -12.41 12.95
N SER A 270 0.47 -11.86 13.56
CA SER A 270 0.62 -10.83 14.58
C SER A 270 1.31 -11.39 15.82
N ASP A 271 0.92 -12.58 16.27
CA ASP A 271 1.53 -13.28 17.41
C ASP A 271 3.02 -13.57 17.15
N MET A 272 3.40 -13.91 15.92
CA MET A 272 4.80 -14.17 15.57
C MET A 272 5.65 -12.90 15.50
N LEU A 273 5.03 -11.73 15.33
CA LEU A 273 5.74 -10.45 15.26
C LEU A 273 5.94 -9.82 16.66
N GLU A 274 5.20 -10.28 17.67
CA GLU A 274 5.33 -9.85 19.08
C GLU A 274 6.51 -10.52 19.80
#